data_AF-A0A1M5NCY2-F1
#
_entry.id   AF-A0A1M5NCY2-F1
#
_cell.length_a   1.000
_cell.length_b   1.000
_cell.length_c   1.000
_cell.angle_alpha   90.00
_cell.angle_beta   90.00
_cell.angle_gamma   90.00
#
_symmetry.space_group_name_H-M   'P 1'
#
loop_
_entity.id
_entity.type
_entity.pdbx_description
1 polymer ?
#
loop_
_entity_poly.entity_id
_entity_poly.type
_entity_poly.pdbx_seq_one_letter_code
_entity_poly.pdbx_strand_id
1 'polypeptide(L)'
;MNLLSSNVIKAKNIKIKGKKVLKTFQDTPQNQGMDNELNYKLEEEFAAREEEIKLKLEEAESKYNEILESAQLESERLIQESKQEVENIEKKAYEQGHSQGLKNGYEDGYKEAYEDNIEKAKEEAEKIIQNANNMLIEAKDELENYIKNNKTNILDLSISIAEQVLREKFSDPSSMNNLLDSIIEEYSLKENFVVKVNPLYKKNLDSQILELKEDYKINGDVFILSDESVEEGNAIIDSSKGRLVIGIDSVLDKVKEELL
;
A
#
# COMPACT_ATOMS: atom_id res chain seq x y z
N MET A 1 44.60 68.83 -8.89
CA MET A 1 43.37 69.64 -8.78
C MET A 1 43.01 69.71 -7.31
N ASN A 2 43.14 70.91 -6.73
CA ASN A 2 42.87 71.21 -5.33
C ASN A 2 41.36 71.21 -5.05
N LEU A 3 40.94 70.56 -3.96
CA LEU A 3 39.61 70.72 -3.36
C LEU A 3 39.79 71.08 -1.88
N LEU A 4 40.06 72.36 -1.62
CA LEU A 4 39.81 72.99 -0.33
C LEU A 4 38.51 73.80 -0.49
N SER A 5 37.37 73.17 -0.16
CA SER A 5 36.09 73.87 -0.10
C SER A 5 36.02 74.67 1.21
N SER A 6 36.59 75.88 1.18
CA SER A 6 36.33 76.91 2.18
C SER A 6 34.88 77.38 2.03
N ASN A 7 34.00 76.95 2.94
CA ASN A 7 32.63 77.45 3.02
C ASN A 7 32.62 78.86 3.65
N VAL A 8 33.02 79.87 2.88
CA VAL A 8 32.69 81.28 3.19
C VAL A 8 31.33 81.57 2.57
N ILE A 9 30.31 81.66 3.42
CA ILE A 9 28.99 82.15 3.04
C ILE A 9 29.12 83.65 2.72
N LYS A 10 29.27 84.00 1.44
CA LYS A 10 29.18 85.40 0.99
C LYS A 10 27.71 85.80 0.88
N ALA A 11 27.16 86.32 1.98
CA ALA A 11 25.84 86.93 1.96
C ALA A 11 25.83 88.16 1.04
N LYS A 12 24.90 88.21 0.07
CA LYS A 12 24.77 89.29 -0.93
C LYS A 12 24.35 90.66 -0.35
N ASN A 13 24.08 90.78 0.95
CA ASN A 13 23.52 91.99 1.57
C ASN A 13 24.30 92.45 2.82
N ILE A 14 25.60 92.72 2.69
CA ILE A 14 26.37 93.37 3.77
C ILE A 14 26.27 94.90 3.59
N LYS A 15 25.49 95.57 4.45
CA LYS A 15 25.56 97.03 4.61
C LYS A 15 26.81 97.38 5.43
N ILE A 16 27.87 97.80 4.75
CA ILE A 16 29.09 98.35 5.40
C ILE A 16 28.69 99.66 6.08
N LYS A 17 28.50 99.65 7.40
CA LYS A 17 28.29 100.87 8.20
C LYS A 17 29.62 101.57 8.47
N GLY A 18 30.09 102.30 7.46
CA GLY A 18 31.12 103.32 7.62
C GLY A 18 32.56 102.83 7.44
N LYS A 19 33.37 103.69 6.83
CA LYS A 19 34.81 103.53 6.66
C LYS A 19 35.49 104.33 7.76
N LYS A 20 36.17 103.67 8.71
CA LYS A 20 36.95 104.36 9.74
C LYS A 20 38.35 104.61 9.19
N VAL A 21 38.66 105.87 8.89
CA VAL A 21 40.01 106.26 8.44
C VAL A 21 40.92 106.25 9.66
N LEU A 22 41.94 105.40 9.65
CA LEU A 22 43.01 105.44 10.63
C LEU A 22 43.82 106.72 10.38
N LYS A 23 43.84 107.62 11.36
CA LYS A 23 44.76 108.77 11.34
C LYS A 23 46.17 108.23 11.57
N THR A 24 46.93 108.06 10.49
CA THR A 24 48.39 107.97 10.58
C THR A 24 48.93 109.36 10.84
N PHE A 25 49.47 109.58 12.04
CA PHE A 25 50.28 110.76 12.33
C PHE A 25 51.65 110.56 11.67
N GLN A 26 51.87 111.24 10.55
CA GLN A 26 53.20 111.56 10.04
C GLN A 26 53.32 113.08 10.06
N ASP A 27 54.01 113.58 11.09
CA ASP A 27 54.92 114.72 11.01
C ASP A 27 55.62 114.88 12.37
N THR A 28 56.91 114.52 12.37
CA THR A 28 57.84 114.67 13.48
C THR A 28 58.21 116.15 13.67
N PRO A 29 58.54 116.58 14.90
CA PRO A 29 59.87 117.16 15.05
C PRO A 29 60.62 116.59 16.25
N GLN A 30 61.91 116.40 16.01
CA GLN A 30 62.96 116.05 16.95
C GLN A 30 62.74 116.69 18.33
N ASN A 31 62.66 115.86 19.38
CA ASN A 31 63.18 116.27 20.68
C ASN A 31 63.82 115.09 21.39
N GLN A 32 65.02 115.33 21.88
CA GLN A 32 65.93 114.36 22.44
C GLN A 32 65.52 114.03 23.88
N GLY A 33 65.58 112.73 24.23
CA GLY A 33 65.69 112.27 25.61
C GLY A 33 64.38 111.84 26.26
N MET A 34 64.41 110.63 26.81
CA MET A 34 63.39 109.94 27.61
C MET A 34 62.30 109.19 26.82
N ASP A 35 62.61 107.99 26.30
CA ASP A 35 61.58 106.98 25.93
C ASP A 35 62.13 105.55 25.72
N ASN A 36 63.26 105.18 26.35
CA ASN A 36 63.71 103.77 26.31
C ASN A 36 62.88 102.87 27.25
N GLU A 37 62.37 103.37 28.37
CA GLU A 37 61.65 102.54 29.35
C GLU A 37 60.23 102.18 28.89
N LEU A 38 59.57 103.07 28.14
CA LEU A 38 58.20 102.85 27.64
C LEU A 38 58.18 101.88 26.45
N ASN A 39 59.19 101.93 25.58
CA ASN A 39 59.30 101.04 24.42
C ASN A 39 59.68 99.60 24.84
N TYR A 40 60.58 99.45 25.82
CA TYR A 40 60.91 98.14 26.40
C TYR A 40 59.71 97.49 27.12
N LYS A 41 58.91 98.25 27.88
CA LYS A 41 57.69 97.74 28.53
C LYS A 41 56.62 97.30 27.53
N LEU A 42 56.49 98.01 26.41
CA LEU A 42 55.52 97.66 25.36
C LEU A 42 55.95 96.38 24.61
N GLU A 43 57.24 96.23 24.31
CA GLU A 43 57.80 95.01 23.71
C GLU A 43 57.66 93.79 24.64
N GLU A 44 57.87 93.95 25.95
CA GLU A 44 57.63 92.90 26.96
C GLU A 44 56.15 92.48 27.00
N GLU A 45 55.22 93.43 26.95
CA GLU A 45 53.78 93.17 26.99
C GLU A 45 53.28 92.48 25.70
N PHE A 46 53.81 92.86 24.53
CA PHE A 46 53.52 92.18 23.26
C PHE A 46 54.10 90.77 23.22
N ALA A 47 55.35 90.57 23.68
CA ALA A 47 55.97 89.25 23.74
C ALA A 47 55.20 88.31 24.70
N ALA A 48 54.80 88.79 25.88
CA ALA A 48 53.99 88.02 26.83
C ALA A 48 52.62 87.64 26.26
N ARG A 49 52.02 88.51 25.43
CA ARG A 49 50.71 88.26 24.80
C ARG A 49 50.81 87.32 23.60
N GLU A 50 51.89 87.39 22.82
CA GLU A 50 52.19 86.41 21.78
C GLU A 50 52.42 85.02 22.37
N GLU A 51 53.13 84.94 23.49
CA GLU A 51 53.35 83.69 24.22
C GLU A 51 52.03 83.11 24.78
N GLU A 52 51.15 83.95 25.33
CA GLU A 52 49.81 83.55 25.79
C GLU A 52 48.91 83.06 24.63
N ILE A 53 48.95 83.72 23.48
CA ILE A 53 48.21 83.31 22.28
C ILE A 53 48.74 81.98 21.76
N LYS A 54 50.06 81.80 21.74
CA LYS A 54 50.71 80.56 21.31
C LYS A 54 50.32 79.39 22.21
N LEU A 55 50.34 79.57 23.53
CA LEU A 55 49.86 78.58 24.51
C LEU A 55 48.40 78.21 24.28
N LYS A 56 47.51 79.19 24.06
CA LYS A 56 46.09 78.92 23.77
C LYS A 56 45.87 78.19 22.44
N LEU A 57 46.71 78.44 21.44
CA LEU A 57 46.69 77.73 20.16
C LEU A 57 47.16 76.28 20.32
N GLU A 58 48.25 76.04 21.05
CA GLU A 58 48.73 74.71 21.38
C GLU A 58 47.70 73.92 22.21
N GLU A 59 47.04 74.54 23.19
CA GLU A 59 45.94 73.91 23.95
C GLU A 59 44.73 73.59 23.07
N ALA A 60 44.36 74.49 22.15
CA ALA A 60 43.24 74.26 21.24
C ALA A 60 43.54 73.16 20.22
N GLU A 61 44.77 73.09 19.72
CA GLU A 61 45.24 72.06 18.80
C GLU A 61 45.32 70.69 19.50
N SER A 62 45.82 70.65 20.73
CA SER A 62 45.82 69.46 21.57
C SER A 62 44.41 68.92 21.81
N LYS A 63 43.47 69.78 22.24
CA LYS A 63 42.05 69.40 22.44
C LYS A 63 41.37 68.95 21.14
N TYR A 64 41.67 69.61 20.03
CA TYR A 64 41.14 69.21 18.72
C TYR A 64 41.61 67.81 18.34
N ASN A 65 42.90 67.52 18.51
CA ASN A 65 43.46 66.20 18.23
C ASN A 65 42.87 65.13 19.16
N GLU A 66 42.69 65.43 20.44
CA GLU A 66 42.03 64.54 21.41
C GLU A 66 40.59 64.19 21.00
N ILE A 67 39.81 65.19 20.58
CA ILE A 67 38.43 64.98 20.10
C ILE A 67 38.42 64.16 18.81
N LEU A 68 39.34 64.42 17.89
CA LEU A 68 39.43 63.71 16.62
C LEU A 68 39.80 62.24 16.83
N GLU A 69 40.78 61.97 17.70
CA GLU A 69 41.20 60.62 18.07
C GLU A 69 40.08 59.87 18.80
N SER A 70 39.41 60.53 19.76
CA SER A 70 38.25 59.95 20.46
C SER A 70 37.11 59.62 19.51
N ALA A 71 36.79 60.50 18.55
CA ALA A 71 35.74 60.27 17.56
C ALA A 71 36.11 59.13 16.59
N GLN A 72 37.39 59.01 16.21
CA GLN A 72 37.88 57.90 15.38
C GLN A 72 37.78 56.56 16.13
N LEU A 73 38.25 56.50 17.38
CA LEU A 73 38.16 55.30 18.22
C LEU A 73 36.71 54.86 18.43
N GLU A 74 35.81 55.81 18.70
CA GLU A 74 34.39 55.51 18.87
C GLU A 74 33.73 55.04 17.57
N SER A 75 34.08 55.65 16.43
CA SER A 75 33.62 55.19 15.12
C SER A 75 34.09 53.77 14.81
N GLU A 76 35.36 53.45 15.10
CA GLU A 76 35.91 52.10 14.91
C GLU A 76 35.22 51.08 15.83
N ARG A 77 34.96 51.46 17.09
CA ARG A 77 34.21 50.64 18.05
C ARG A 77 32.80 50.33 17.52
N LEU A 78 32.06 51.35 17.07
CA LEU A 78 30.71 51.18 16.52
C LEU A 78 30.70 50.31 15.26
N ILE A 79 31.71 50.44 14.38
CA ILE A 79 31.85 49.59 13.19
C ILE A 79 32.12 48.14 13.60
N GLN A 80 33.00 47.89 14.58
CA GLN A 80 33.25 46.54 15.07
C GLN A 80 32.01 45.93 15.72
N GLU A 81 31.31 46.67 16.58
CA GLU A 81 30.06 46.22 17.22
C GLU A 81 28.99 45.91 16.17
N SER A 82 28.84 46.77 15.17
CA SER A 82 27.89 46.54 14.07
C SER A 82 28.23 45.28 13.26
N LYS A 83 29.52 45.03 12.99
CA LYS A 83 29.96 43.81 12.29
C LYS A 83 29.68 42.56 13.11
N GLN A 84 29.98 42.60 14.42
CA GLN A 84 29.70 41.50 15.33
C GLN A 84 28.20 41.20 15.42
N GLU A 85 27.37 42.25 15.46
CA GLU A 85 25.91 42.11 15.51
C GLU A 85 25.36 41.54 14.21
N VAL A 86 25.88 41.96 13.04
CA VAL A 86 25.51 41.39 11.75
C VAL A 86 25.85 39.90 11.68
N GLU A 87 27.06 39.50 12.07
CA GLU A 87 27.43 38.07 12.12
C GLU A 87 26.50 37.26 13.04
N ASN A 88 26.15 37.82 14.20
CA ASN A 88 25.23 37.18 15.14
C ASN A 88 23.83 37.04 14.56
N ILE A 89 23.33 38.06 13.86
CA ILE A 89 22.03 38.05 13.19
C ILE A 89 22.02 37.01 12.07
N GLU A 90 23.06 36.99 11.22
CA GLU A 90 23.18 36.02 10.12
C GLU A 90 23.22 34.58 10.64
N LYS A 91 24.01 34.34 11.69
CA LYS A 91 24.09 33.01 12.32
C LYS A 91 22.74 32.57 12.90
N LYS A 92 22.06 33.45 13.64
CA LYS A 92 20.72 33.14 14.20
C LYS A 92 19.69 32.90 13.11
N ALA A 93 19.67 33.74 12.08
CA ALA A 93 18.74 33.59 10.96
C ALA A 93 18.98 32.28 10.20
N TYR A 94 20.25 31.91 9.99
CA TYR A 94 20.61 30.63 9.38
C TYR A 94 20.16 29.44 10.23
N GLU A 95 20.47 29.44 11.54
CA GLU A 95 20.07 28.35 12.45
C GLU A 95 18.55 28.20 12.53
N GLN A 96 17.82 29.31 12.63
CA GLN A 96 16.36 29.33 12.65
C GLN A 96 15.76 28.86 11.32
N GLY A 97 16.25 29.39 10.19
CA GLY A 97 15.78 29.01 8.87
C GLY A 97 16.06 27.54 8.56
N HIS A 98 17.24 27.04 8.93
CA HIS A 98 17.60 25.63 8.78
C HIS A 98 16.74 24.73 9.67
N SER A 99 16.57 25.06 10.95
CA SER A 99 15.74 24.27 11.87
C SER A 99 14.28 24.23 11.42
N GLN A 100 13.72 25.37 11.02
CA GLN A 100 12.36 25.46 10.51
C GLN A 100 12.19 24.71 9.20
N GLY A 101 13.13 24.86 8.26
CA GLY A 101 13.10 24.18 6.96
C GLY A 101 13.19 22.66 7.12
N LEU A 102 14.02 22.18 8.04
CA LEU A 102 14.16 20.75 8.31
C LEU A 102 12.89 20.17 8.95
N LYS A 103 12.28 20.89 9.89
CA LYS A 103 11.00 20.49 10.49
C LYS A 103 9.87 20.46 9.46
N ASN A 104 9.70 21.53 8.69
CA ASN A 104 8.66 21.63 7.68
C ASN A 104 8.84 20.57 6.58
N GLY A 105 10.06 20.43 6.05
CA GLY A 105 10.34 19.43 5.01
C GLY A 105 10.11 17.99 5.49
N TYR A 106 10.37 17.71 6.77
CA TYR A 106 10.04 16.40 7.35
C TYR A 106 8.53 16.19 7.49
N GLU A 107 7.79 17.17 8.02
CA GLU A 107 6.33 17.08 8.18
C GLU A 107 5.61 16.98 6.82
N ASP A 108 5.99 17.82 5.86
CA ASP A 108 5.41 17.83 4.51
C ASP A 108 5.73 16.53 3.77
N GLY A 109 7.00 16.11 3.76
CA GLY A 109 7.42 14.86 3.12
C GLY A 109 6.80 13.62 3.77
N TYR A 110 6.64 13.61 5.09
CA TYR A 110 5.94 12.53 5.79
C TYR A 110 4.46 12.49 5.41
N LYS A 111 3.79 13.65 5.40
CA LYS A 111 2.37 13.75 5.08
C LYS A 111 2.08 13.34 3.63
N GLU A 112 2.84 13.87 2.67
CA GLU A 112 2.70 13.54 1.25
C GLU A 112 2.94 12.04 1.02
N ALA A 113 4.04 11.49 1.57
CA ALA A 113 4.31 10.07 1.46
C ALA A 113 3.23 9.20 2.14
N TYR A 114 2.69 9.63 3.27
CA TYR A 114 1.64 8.89 3.97
C TYR A 114 0.33 8.91 3.18
N GLU A 115 -0.12 10.08 2.72
CA GLU A 115 -1.36 10.26 1.96
C GLU A 115 -1.30 9.50 0.62
N ASP A 116 -0.21 9.61 -0.13
CA ASP A 116 -0.06 8.97 -1.45
C ASP A 116 0.01 7.44 -1.40
N ASN A 117 0.53 6.89 -0.29
CA ASN A 117 0.77 5.45 -0.18
C ASN A 117 -0.32 4.73 0.62
N ILE A 118 -1.01 5.40 1.56
CA ILE A 118 -1.96 4.70 2.40
C ILE A 118 -3.21 4.25 1.64
N GLU A 119 -3.67 5.03 0.67
CA GLU A 119 -4.83 4.66 -0.14
C GLU A 119 -4.49 3.48 -1.06
N LYS A 120 -3.34 3.54 -1.73
CA LYS A 120 -2.82 2.41 -2.53
C LYS A 120 -2.63 1.15 -1.69
N ALA A 121 -2.04 1.28 -0.50
CA ALA A 121 -1.84 0.16 0.42
C ALA A 121 -3.17 -0.45 0.88
N LYS A 122 -4.21 0.37 1.12
CA LYS A 122 -5.55 -0.10 1.45
C LYS A 122 -6.20 -0.84 0.28
N GLU A 123 -6.12 -0.29 -0.92
CA GLU A 123 -6.65 -0.96 -2.13
C GLU A 123 -5.95 -2.30 -2.41
N GLU A 124 -4.62 -2.35 -2.27
CA GLU A 124 -3.86 -3.60 -2.42
C GLU A 124 -4.24 -4.62 -1.33
N ALA A 125 -4.36 -4.17 -0.08
CA ALA A 125 -4.79 -5.03 1.02
C ALA A 125 -6.21 -5.59 0.78
N GLU A 126 -7.16 -4.76 0.34
CA GLU A 126 -8.51 -5.21 0.00
C GLU A 126 -8.52 -6.21 -1.15
N LYS A 127 -7.72 -5.98 -2.20
CA LYS A 127 -7.57 -6.95 -3.30
C LYS A 127 -7.01 -8.28 -2.82
N ILE A 128 -6.00 -8.27 -1.96
CA ILE A 128 -5.42 -9.49 -1.37
C ILE A 128 -6.49 -10.24 -0.58
N ILE A 129 -7.26 -9.54 0.26
CA ILE A 129 -8.33 -10.14 1.06
C ILE A 129 -9.43 -10.72 0.17
N GLN A 130 -9.88 -9.99 -0.86
CA GLN A 130 -10.88 -10.47 -1.80
C GLN A 130 -10.41 -11.71 -2.56
N ASN A 131 -9.17 -11.70 -3.05
CA ASN A 131 -8.59 -12.86 -3.74
C ASN A 131 -8.49 -14.08 -2.80
N ALA A 132 -8.08 -13.89 -1.55
CA ALA A 132 -8.02 -14.96 -0.57
C ALA A 132 -9.42 -15.54 -0.27
N ASN A 133 -10.43 -14.68 -0.13
CA ASN A 133 -11.81 -15.12 0.08
C ASN A 133 -12.36 -15.90 -1.13
N ASN A 134 -12.12 -15.41 -2.35
CA ASN A 134 -12.55 -16.11 -3.56
C ASN A 134 -11.88 -17.48 -3.68
N MET A 135 -10.57 -17.56 -3.43
CA MET A 135 -9.83 -18.83 -3.41
C MET A 135 -10.39 -19.81 -2.37
N LEU A 136 -10.80 -19.34 -1.19
CA LEU A 136 -11.43 -20.19 -0.18
C LEU A 136 -12.80 -20.71 -0.62
N ILE A 137 -13.60 -19.89 -1.30
CA ILE A 137 -14.91 -20.31 -1.84
C ILE A 137 -14.69 -21.36 -2.93
N GLU A 138 -13.82 -21.09 -3.89
CA GLU A 138 -13.49 -22.02 -4.98
C GLU A 138 -12.97 -23.36 -4.43
N ALA A 139 -12.07 -23.34 -3.45
CA ALA A 139 -11.55 -24.56 -2.82
C ALA A 139 -12.65 -25.36 -2.10
N LYS A 140 -13.62 -24.67 -1.48
CA LYS A 140 -14.76 -25.33 -0.85
C LYS A 140 -15.66 -26.00 -1.89
N ASP A 141 -15.99 -25.29 -2.96
CA ASP A 141 -16.83 -25.82 -4.04
C ASP A 141 -16.15 -27.01 -4.74
N GLU A 142 -14.83 -26.94 -4.96
CA GLU A 142 -14.05 -28.04 -5.50
C GLU A 142 -14.05 -29.26 -4.57
N LEU A 143 -13.92 -29.05 -3.25
CA LEU A 143 -14.00 -30.12 -2.27
C LEU A 143 -15.38 -30.78 -2.24
N GLU A 144 -16.46 -30.00 -2.27
CA GLU A 144 -17.83 -30.52 -2.30
C GLU A 144 -18.07 -31.36 -3.56
N ASN A 145 -17.63 -30.87 -4.73
CA ASN A 145 -17.70 -31.60 -5.99
C ASN A 145 -16.86 -32.87 -5.96
N TYR A 146 -15.64 -32.82 -5.41
CA TYR A 146 -14.76 -33.97 -5.25
C TYR A 146 -15.40 -35.06 -4.38
N ILE A 147 -16.01 -34.69 -3.25
CA ILE A 147 -16.71 -35.63 -2.37
C ILE A 147 -17.91 -36.24 -3.09
N LYS A 148 -18.73 -35.44 -3.76
CA LYS A 148 -19.89 -35.91 -4.51
C LYS A 148 -19.49 -36.90 -5.60
N ASN A 149 -18.52 -36.54 -6.43
CA ASN A 149 -18.05 -37.39 -7.52
C ASN A 149 -17.44 -38.69 -7.00
N ASN A 150 -16.66 -38.64 -5.92
CA ASN A 150 -16.11 -39.86 -5.33
C ASN A 150 -17.18 -40.77 -4.72
N LYS A 151 -18.24 -40.21 -4.13
CA LYS A 151 -19.37 -41.02 -3.65
C LYS A 151 -20.02 -41.78 -4.80
N THR A 152 -20.27 -41.11 -5.93
CA THR A 152 -20.80 -41.76 -7.15
C THR A 152 -19.83 -42.83 -7.66
N ASN A 153 -18.54 -42.51 -7.79
CA ASN A 153 -17.54 -43.48 -8.26
C ASN A 153 -17.44 -44.73 -7.37
N ILE A 154 -17.53 -44.56 -6.04
CA ILE A 154 -17.51 -45.68 -5.09
C ILE A 154 -18.75 -46.55 -5.24
N LEU A 155 -19.93 -45.94 -5.43
CA LEU A 155 -21.18 -46.66 -5.68
C LEU A 155 -21.10 -47.43 -6.99
N ASP A 156 -20.67 -46.79 -8.07
CA ASP A 156 -20.51 -47.43 -9.38
C ASP A 156 -19.53 -48.60 -9.32
N LEU A 157 -18.40 -48.44 -8.62
CA LEU A 157 -17.44 -49.51 -8.41
C LEU A 157 -18.05 -50.67 -7.61
N SER A 158 -18.79 -50.37 -6.55
CA SER A 158 -19.44 -51.37 -5.71
C SER A 158 -20.48 -52.17 -6.51
N ILE A 159 -21.27 -51.48 -7.33
CA ILE A 159 -22.25 -52.10 -8.23
C ILE A 159 -21.55 -52.96 -9.27
N SER A 160 -20.45 -52.49 -9.87
CA SER A 160 -19.67 -53.25 -10.85
C SER A 160 -19.08 -54.54 -10.25
N ILE A 161 -18.57 -54.46 -9.02
CA ILE A 161 -18.07 -55.65 -8.29
C ILE A 161 -19.22 -56.62 -8.01
N ALA A 162 -20.36 -56.13 -7.54
CA ALA A 162 -21.54 -56.95 -7.27
C ALA A 162 -22.03 -57.65 -8.54
N GLU A 163 -22.09 -56.92 -9.67
CA GLU A 163 -22.43 -57.47 -10.97
C GLU A 163 -21.48 -58.60 -11.38
N GLN A 164 -20.17 -58.36 -11.29
CA GLN A 164 -19.17 -59.37 -11.63
C GLN A 164 -19.32 -60.65 -10.79
N VAL A 165 -19.48 -60.50 -9.47
CA VAL A 165 -19.67 -61.64 -8.54
C VAL A 165 -20.98 -62.39 -8.84
N LEU A 166 -22.06 -61.67 -9.13
CA LEU A 166 -23.33 -62.28 -9.48
C LEU A 166 -23.22 -63.03 -10.81
N ARG A 167 -22.63 -62.43 -11.85
CA ARG A 167 -22.44 -63.09 -13.15
C ARG A 167 -21.59 -64.34 -13.02
N GLU A 168 -20.52 -64.30 -12.22
CA GLU A 168 -19.71 -65.48 -11.91
C GLU A 168 -20.55 -66.57 -11.23
N LYS A 169 -21.37 -66.24 -10.23
CA LYS A 169 -22.24 -67.20 -9.54
C LYS A 169 -23.27 -67.83 -10.48
N PHE A 170 -23.86 -67.04 -11.37
CA PHE A 170 -24.87 -67.52 -12.31
C PHE A 170 -24.27 -68.22 -13.54
N SER A 171 -22.94 -68.27 -13.69
CA SER A 171 -22.30 -69.15 -14.69
C SER A 171 -22.51 -70.64 -14.38
N ASP A 172 -22.82 -71.01 -13.12
CA ASP A 172 -23.30 -72.35 -12.77
C ASP A 172 -24.76 -72.51 -13.23
N PRO A 173 -25.06 -73.47 -14.14
CA PRO A 173 -26.41 -73.71 -14.62
C PRO A 173 -27.44 -74.00 -13.51
N SER A 174 -27.00 -74.51 -12.36
CA SER A 174 -27.87 -74.87 -11.23
C SER A 174 -28.31 -73.65 -10.42
N SER A 175 -27.61 -72.51 -10.53
CA SER A 175 -27.93 -71.29 -9.79
C SER A 175 -29.24 -70.65 -10.23
N MET A 176 -29.62 -70.83 -11.50
CA MET A 176 -30.87 -70.29 -12.06
C MET A 176 -32.10 -70.98 -11.48
N ASN A 177 -32.01 -72.28 -11.20
CA ASN A 177 -33.10 -73.07 -10.62
C ASN A 177 -33.63 -72.43 -9.33
N ASN A 178 -32.73 -72.15 -8.37
CA ASN A 178 -33.09 -71.53 -7.09
C ASN A 178 -33.77 -70.16 -7.25
N LEU A 179 -33.37 -69.37 -8.26
CA LEU A 179 -33.96 -68.07 -8.52
C LEU A 179 -35.39 -68.21 -9.06
N LEU A 180 -35.60 -69.19 -9.95
CA LEU A 180 -36.85 -69.36 -10.66
C LEU A 180 -37.87 -70.22 -9.92
N ASP A 181 -37.45 -71.08 -8.99
CA ASP A 181 -38.34 -72.01 -8.28
C ASP A 181 -39.57 -71.32 -7.67
N SER A 182 -39.32 -70.30 -6.85
CA SER A 182 -40.40 -69.55 -6.20
C SER A 182 -41.34 -68.87 -7.21
N ILE A 183 -40.80 -68.41 -8.33
CA ILE A 183 -41.56 -67.69 -9.36
C ILE A 183 -42.37 -68.69 -10.20
N ILE A 184 -41.78 -69.84 -10.54
CA ILE A 184 -42.43 -70.91 -11.29
C ILE A 184 -43.57 -71.49 -10.46
N GLU A 185 -43.34 -71.80 -9.18
CA GLU A 185 -44.39 -72.28 -8.27
C GLU A 185 -45.52 -71.26 -8.15
N GLU A 186 -45.23 -69.97 -7.96
CA GLU A 186 -46.27 -68.95 -7.81
C GLU A 186 -47.10 -68.73 -9.09
N TYR A 187 -46.45 -68.63 -10.26
CA TYR A 187 -47.12 -68.32 -11.52
C TYR A 187 -47.87 -69.54 -12.09
N SER A 188 -47.33 -70.75 -11.93
CA SER A 188 -47.93 -71.98 -12.47
C SER A 188 -49.23 -72.39 -11.77
N LEU A 189 -49.48 -71.89 -10.56
CA LEU A 189 -50.76 -72.03 -9.87
C LEU A 189 -51.86 -71.13 -10.46
N LYS A 190 -51.48 -70.08 -11.19
CA LYS A 190 -52.39 -69.04 -11.68
C LYS A 190 -52.69 -69.17 -13.17
N GLU A 191 -51.68 -69.49 -13.99
CA GLU A 191 -51.81 -69.56 -15.45
C GLU A 191 -50.64 -70.31 -16.12
N ASN A 192 -50.76 -70.57 -17.43
CA ASN A 192 -49.67 -71.06 -18.27
C ASN A 192 -48.75 -69.91 -18.67
N PHE A 193 -47.43 -70.15 -18.71
CA PHE A 193 -46.45 -69.13 -19.07
C PHE A 193 -45.20 -69.73 -19.74
N VAL A 194 -44.44 -68.86 -20.39
CA VAL A 194 -43.20 -69.19 -21.09
C VAL A 194 -42.04 -68.51 -20.39
N VAL A 195 -40.99 -69.27 -20.08
CA VAL A 195 -39.73 -68.75 -19.54
C VAL A 195 -38.67 -68.82 -20.63
N LYS A 196 -38.14 -67.67 -21.03
CA LYS A 196 -37.00 -67.54 -21.94
C LYS A 196 -35.73 -67.35 -21.14
N VAL A 197 -34.73 -68.18 -21.39
CA VAL A 197 -33.45 -68.20 -20.67
C VAL A 197 -32.31 -68.38 -21.65
N ASN A 198 -31.11 -68.03 -21.23
CA ASN A 198 -29.90 -68.39 -21.95
C ASN A 198 -29.83 -69.93 -22.17
N PRO A 199 -29.36 -70.41 -23.34
CA PRO A 199 -29.23 -71.85 -23.63
C PRO A 199 -28.50 -72.67 -22.54
N LEU A 200 -27.57 -72.05 -21.81
CA LEU A 200 -26.84 -72.64 -20.68
C LEU A 200 -27.76 -73.28 -19.64
N TYR A 201 -28.92 -72.67 -19.34
CA TYR A 201 -29.80 -73.09 -18.25
C TYR A 201 -30.87 -74.09 -18.66
N LYS A 202 -31.20 -74.18 -19.96
CA LYS A 202 -32.38 -74.91 -20.44
C LYS A 202 -32.46 -76.34 -19.94
N LYS A 203 -31.36 -77.10 -20.04
CA LYS A 203 -31.34 -78.53 -19.67
C LYS A 203 -31.64 -78.76 -18.19
N ASN A 204 -31.10 -77.93 -17.30
CA ASN A 204 -31.33 -78.03 -15.87
C ASN A 204 -32.77 -77.64 -15.52
N LEU A 205 -33.27 -76.55 -16.09
CA LEU A 205 -34.64 -76.10 -15.87
C LEU A 205 -35.69 -77.08 -16.43
N ASP A 206 -35.47 -77.67 -17.60
CA ASP A 206 -36.36 -78.71 -18.16
C ASP A 206 -36.45 -79.92 -17.21
N SER A 207 -35.32 -80.30 -16.58
CA SER A 207 -35.26 -81.42 -15.61
C SER A 207 -36.01 -81.06 -14.33
N GLN A 208 -35.85 -79.84 -13.83
CA GLN A 208 -36.53 -79.34 -12.64
C GLN A 208 -38.03 -79.20 -12.84
N ILE A 209 -38.49 -78.69 -13.98
CA ILE A 209 -39.93 -78.60 -14.29
C ILE A 209 -40.56 -79.99 -14.32
N LEU A 210 -39.85 -81.00 -14.84
CA LEU A 210 -40.35 -82.38 -14.82
C LEU A 210 -40.52 -82.90 -13.39
N GLU A 211 -39.53 -82.68 -12.52
CA GLU A 211 -39.58 -83.05 -11.10
C GLU A 211 -40.73 -82.32 -10.36
N LEU A 212 -40.89 -81.01 -10.58
CA LEU A 212 -41.98 -80.23 -9.99
C LEU A 212 -43.37 -80.70 -10.45
N LYS A 213 -43.50 -81.20 -11.69
CA LYS A 213 -44.74 -81.81 -12.20
C LYS A 213 -45.01 -83.17 -11.55
N GLU A 214 -43.99 -84.00 -11.39
CA GLU A 214 -44.10 -85.31 -10.74
C GLU A 214 -44.46 -85.19 -9.25
N ASP A 215 -43.97 -84.15 -8.58
CA ASP A 215 -44.29 -83.79 -7.19
C ASP A 215 -45.66 -83.11 -7.02
N TYR A 216 -46.43 -82.91 -8.11
CA TYR A 216 -47.72 -82.18 -8.12
C TYR A 216 -47.64 -80.75 -7.56
N LYS A 217 -46.47 -80.09 -7.63
CA LYS A 217 -46.27 -78.71 -7.14
C LYS A 217 -46.76 -77.64 -8.11
N ILE A 218 -46.92 -77.98 -9.38
CA ILE A 218 -47.36 -77.07 -10.44
C ILE A 218 -48.56 -77.64 -11.21
N ASN A 219 -49.59 -76.83 -11.46
CA ASN A 219 -50.82 -77.24 -12.15
C ASN A 219 -50.93 -76.69 -13.59
N GLY A 220 -50.18 -75.64 -13.92
CA GLY A 220 -50.14 -75.03 -15.25
C GLY A 220 -49.04 -75.57 -16.16
N ASP A 221 -49.18 -75.31 -17.46
CA ASP A 221 -48.14 -75.60 -18.45
C ASP A 221 -47.05 -74.52 -18.42
N VAL A 222 -45.85 -74.92 -18.00
CA VAL A 222 -44.63 -74.11 -18.04
C VAL A 222 -43.77 -74.55 -19.23
N PHE A 223 -43.42 -73.61 -20.11
CA PHE A 223 -42.58 -73.86 -21.28
C PHE A 223 -41.24 -73.12 -21.16
N ILE A 224 -40.11 -73.85 -21.21
CA ILE A 224 -38.78 -73.25 -21.20
C ILE A 224 -38.23 -73.13 -22.63
N LEU A 225 -37.97 -71.90 -23.07
CA LEU A 225 -37.36 -71.60 -24.36
C LEU A 225 -35.93 -71.09 -24.18
N SER A 226 -35.03 -71.57 -25.04
CA SER A 226 -33.69 -70.98 -25.15
C SER A 226 -33.75 -69.74 -26.02
N ASP A 227 -33.14 -68.66 -25.53
CA ASP A 227 -33.01 -67.39 -26.23
C ASP A 227 -31.59 -66.86 -26.02
N GLU A 228 -30.79 -66.81 -27.08
CA GLU A 228 -29.41 -66.32 -27.04
C GLU A 228 -29.32 -64.81 -26.76
N SER A 229 -30.41 -64.07 -26.95
CA SER A 229 -30.46 -62.64 -26.61
C SER A 229 -30.59 -62.40 -25.10
N VAL A 230 -30.90 -63.45 -24.31
CA VAL A 230 -30.98 -63.37 -22.85
C VAL A 230 -29.59 -63.65 -22.27
N GLU A 231 -29.04 -62.65 -21.58
CA GLU A 231 -27.75 -62.78 -20.90
C GLU A 231 -27.79 -63.81 -19.76
N GLU A 232 -26.63 -64.36 -19.43
CA GLU A 232 -26.44 -65.25 -18.29
C GLU A 232 -26.88 -64.56 -16.98
N GLY A 233 -27.59 -65.29 -16.13
CA GLY A 233 -28.17 -64.76 -14.89
C GLY A 233 -29.48 -63.99 -15.05
N ASN A 234 -30.03 -63.92 -16.28
CA ASN A 234 -31.35 -63.34 -16.53
C ASN A 234 -32.34 -64.37 -17.10
N ALA A 235 -33.63 -64.08 -16.90
CA ALA A 235 -34.75 -64.80 -17.49
C ALA A 235 -35.89 -63.83 -17.82
N ILE A 236 -36.66 -64.16 -18.85
CA ILE A 236 -37.85 -63.41 -19.26
C ILE A 236 -39.05 -64.31 -19.14
N ILE A 237 -40.06 -63.88 -18.40
CA ILE A 237 -41.32 -64.59 -18.24
C ILE A 237 -42.39 -63.89 -19.07
N ASP A 238 -42.90 -64.59 -20.07
CA ASP A 238 -44.03 -64.15 -20.90
C ASP A 238 -45.30 -64.92 -20.45
N SER A 239 -46.30 -64.19 -19.94
CA SER A 239 -47.62 -64.71 -19.58
C SER A 239 -48.74 -63.99 -20.32
N SER A 240 -49.99 -64.43 -20.13
CA SER A 240 -51.15 -63.78 -20.77
C SER A 240 -51.37 -62.33 -20.33
N LYS A 241 -50.80 -61.94 -19.19
CA LYS A 241 -50.92 -60.61 -18.58
C LYS A 241 -49.76 -59.67 -18.91
N GLY A 242 -48.69 -60.18 -19.53
CA GLY A 242 -47.56 -59.37 -19.93
C GLY A 242 -46.22 -60.08 -19.82
N ARG A 243 -45.16 -59.27 -19.93
CA ARG A 243 -43.76 -59.70 -19.86
C ARG A 243 -43.12 -59.20 -18.58
N LEU A 244 -42.41 -60.07 -17.89
CA LEU A 244 -41.60 -59.75 -16.73
C LEU A 244 -40.14 -60.14 -16.99
N VAL A 245 -39.22 -59.20 -16.78
CA VAL A 245 -37.78 -59.46 -16.82
C VAL A 245 -37.31 -59.65 -15.38
N ILE A 246 -36.58 -60.73 -15.13
CA ILE A 246 -36.03 -61.08 -13.82
C ILE A 246 -34.58 -61.51 -13.97
N GLY A 247 -33.77 -61.29 -12.93
CA GLY A 247 -32.36 -61.66 -12.94
C GLY A 247 -31.46 -60.54 -12.45
N ILE A 248 -30.16 -60.73 -12.68
CA ILE A 248 -29.09 -59.84 -12.24
C ILE A 248 -29.38 -58.40 -12.64
N ASP A 249 -29.69 -58.15 -13.91
CA ASP A 249 -29.82 -56.78 -14.42
C ASP A 249 -31.00 -56.05 -13.76
N SER A 250 -32.15 -56.72 -13.65
CA SER A 250 -33.35 -56.14 -13.02
C SER A 250 -33.12 -55.77 -11.54
N VAL A 251 -32.30 -56.55 -10.83
CA VAL A 251 -31.96 -56.29 -9.42
C VAL A 251 -30.95 -55.16 -9.31
N LEU A 252 -29.91 -55.18 -10.15
CA LEU A 252 -28.89 -54.13 -10.17
C LEU A 252 -29.46 -52.78 -10.57
N ASP A 253 -30.40 -52.73 -11.52
CA ASP A 253 -31.07 -51.49 -11.91
C ASP A 253 -31.91 -50.93 -10.76
N LYS A 254 -32.62 -51.78 -10.02
CA LYS A 254 -33.34 -51.35 -8.81
C LYS A 254 -32.41 -50.85 -7.72
N VAL A 255 -31.29 -51.52 -7.51
CA VAL A 255 -30.28 -51.10 -6.54
C VAL A 255 -29.66 -49.76 -6.95
N LYS A 256 -29.40 -49.55 -8.25
CA LYS A 256 -28.95 -48.26 -8.78
C LYS A 256 -30.00 -47.16 -8.54
N GLU A 257 -31.27 -47.42 -8.83
CA GLU A 257 -32.37 -46.46 -8.65
C GLU A 257 -32.56 -46.04 -7.18
N GLU A 258 -32.37 -46.96 -6.23
CA GLU A 258 -32.52 -46.66 -4.79
C GLU A 258 -31.27 -45.99 -4.18
N LEU A 259 -30.09 -46.13 -4.79
CA LEU A 259 -28.81 -45.66 -4.23
C LEU A 259 -28.25 -44.40 -4.90
N LEU A 260 -28.65 -44.07 -6.13
CA LEU A 260 -28.19 -42.92 -6.92
C LEU A 260 -29.21 -41.77 -6.88
#